data_AF-A0AA89BDH3-F1
#
_entry.id   AF-A0AA89BDH3-F1
#
_cell.length_a   1.000
_cell.length_b   1.000
_cell.length_c   1.000
_cell.angle_alpha   90.00
_cell.angle_beta   90.00
_cell.angle_gamma   90.00
#
_symmetry.space_group_name_H-M   'P 1'
#
loop_
_entity.id
_entity.type
_entity.pdbx_description
1 polymer ?
#
loop_
_entity_poly.entity_id
_entity_poly.type
_entity_poly.pdbx_seq_one_letter_code
_entity_poly.pdbx_strand_id
1 'polypeptide(L)'
;MRTSNHLIGLLNFLTFLLSIPILGGGIWLSGRANNTDCLRFLQWPLIIIGVSIMVVSLAGFAGACYRNTFLMYLYLWAMFFIIAALVGFVIFAYVVTDKGSGRQVLNRAYPEYRLQDYSGWLEERVASDSYWRKISSCIRDSKVCRKMGRSFNGIPESADMFYLRKLSPIQSGCCKPPTECGYIYVNETIWNSGGGLVGTNPDCVRWSNDQEQLCYGCDSCKAGVLASLKKSWRKVSVINIIILIILVIAYVVAIGAFRNDKRMDNDEPYGETRMEKAHPSRIHF
;
A
#
# COMPACT_ATOMS: atom_id res chain seq x y z
N MET A 1 19.27 5.57 31.98
CA MET A 1 18.72 4.21 31.81
C MET A 1 17.19 4.17 31.87
N ARG A 2 16.52 4.63 32.94
CA ARG A 2 15.05 4.58 33.07
C ARG A 2 14.29 5.25 31.91
N THR A 3 14.66 6.48 31.56
CA THR A 3 14.01 7.24 30.47
C THR A 3 14.17 6.62 29.08
N SER A 4 15.36 6.11 28.73
CA SER A 4 15.59 5.43 27.44
C SER A 4 14.81 4.13 27.31
N ASN A 5 14.68 3.34 28.39
CA ASN A 5 13.93 2.08 28.36
C ASN A 5 12.42 2.34 28.23
N HIS A 6 11.90 3.36 28.93
CA HIS A 6 10.50 3.80 28.76
C HIS A 6 10.25 4.36 27.36
N LEU A 7 11.21 5.07 26.75
CA LEU A 7 11.11 5.57 25.38
C LEU A 7 11.08 4.43 24.35
N ILE A 8 11.93 3.41 24.51
CA ILE A 8 11.95 2.22 23.63
C ILE A 8 10.63 1.45 23.74
N GLY A 9 10.09 1.29 24.96
CA GLY A 9 8.78 0.67 25.17
C GLY A 9 7.64 1.47 24.51
N LEU A 10 7.64 2.80 24.66
CA LEU A 10 6.64 3.68 24.04
C LEU A 10 6.72 3.65 22.51
N LEU A 11 7.92 3.71 21.94
CA LEU A 11 8.14 3.64 20.49
C LEU A 11 7.66 2.30 19.91
N ASN A 12 7.99 1.17 20.57
CA ASN A 12 7.53 -0.15 20.15
C ASN A 12 5.99 -0.28 20.26
N PHE A 13 5.39 0.26 21.32
CA PHE A 13 3.93 0.30 21.46
C PHE A 13 3.26 1.11 20.33
N LEU A 14 3.81 2.27 19.99
CA LEU A 14 3.31 3.08 18.87
C LEU A 14 3.47 2.35 17.53
N THR A 15 4.59 1.64 17.30
CA THR A 15 4.76 0.84 16.08
C THR A 15 3.75 -0.32 15.98
N PHE A 16 3.42 -0.95 17.12
CA PHE A 16 2.38 -1.97 17.17
C PHE A 16 1.01 -1.39 16.81
N LEU A 17 0.63 -0.25 17.39
CA LEU A 17 -0.61 0.44 17.06
C LEU A 17 -0.68 0.82 15.58
N LEU A 18 0.45 1.19 14.96
CA LEU A 18 0.52 1.52 13.54
C LEU A 18 0.48 0.27 12.63
N SER A 19 0.87 -0.90 13.11
CA SER A 19 0.68 -2.16 12.36
C SER A 19 -0.78 -2.58 12.27
N ILE A 20 -1.63 -2.16 13.22
CA ILE A 20 -3.07 -2.49 13.23
C ILE A 20 -3.79 -1.91 12.01
N PRO A 21 -3.63 -0.62 11.62
CA PRO A 21 -4.16 -0.09 10.36
C PRO A 21 -3.61 -0.77 9.10
N ILE A 22 -2.36 -1.26 9.11
CA ILE A 22 -1.79 -1.98 7.96
C ILE A 22 -2.45 -3.35 7.80
N LEU A 23 -2.54 -4.11 8.91
CA LEU A 23 -3.24 -5.39 8.95
C LEU A 23 -4.73 -5.21 8.66
N GLY A 24 -5.35 -4.20 9.27
CA GLY A 24 -6.73 -3.80 9.05
C GLY A 24 -6.98 -3.34 7.61
N GLY A 25 -6.04 -2.68 6.96
CA GLY A 25 -6.11 -2.33 5.54
C GLY A 25 -6.02 -3.58 4.65
N GLY A 26 -5.12 -4.51 4.97
CA GLY A 26 -5.01 -5.81 4.30
C GLY A 26 -6.28 -6.66 4.46
N ILE A 27 -6.88 -6.66 5.66
CA ILE A 27 -8.12 -7.37 5.99
C ILE A 27 -9.34 -6.64 5.42
N TRP A 28 -9.39 -5.32 5.40
CA TRP A 28 -10.51 -4.55 4.82
C TRP A 28 -10.57 -4.71 3.30
N LEU A 29 -9.42 -4.82 2.63
CA LEU A 29 -9.34 -5.25 1.24
C LEU A 29 -9.94 -6.65 1.03
N SER A 30 -9.80 -7.54 2.01
CA SER A 30 -10.43 -8.86 1.99
C SER A 30 -11.94 -8.80 2.32
N GLY A 31 -12.38 -7.95 3.25
CA GLY A 31 -13.78 -7.88 3.70
C GLY A 31 -14.75 -7.25 2.70
N ARG A 32 -14.26 -6.49 1.71
CA ARG A 32 -15.12 -5.99 0.62
C ARG A 32 -15.43 -7.05 -0.45
N ALA A 33 -14.76 -8.21 -0.36
CA ALA A 33 -15.04 -9.40 -1.13
C ALA A 33 -15.37 -10.53 -0.14
N ASN A 34 -16.65 -10.83 0.08
CA ASN A 34 -17.10 -11.91 0.96
C ASN A 34 -16.61 -13.33 0.57
N ASN A 35 -15.70 -13.46 -0.40
CA ASN A 35 -14.99 -14.68 -0.75
C ASN A 35 -13.48 -14.41 -0.68
N THR A 36 -12.81 -15.19 0.15
CA THR A 36 -11.42 -15.08 0.65
C THR A 36 -10.30 -15.16 -0.40
N ASP A 37 -10.59 -15.19 -1.70
CA ASP A 37 -9.62 -15.57 -2.74
C ASP A 37 -9.33 -14.51 -3.81
N CYS A 38 -9.96 -13.34 -3.72
CA CYS A 38 -10.03 -12.35 -4.79
C CYS A 38 -8.68 -11.77 -5.24
N LEU A 39 -7.79 -11.43 -4.31
CA LEU A 39 -6.51 -10.75 -4.60
C LEU A 39 -5.37 -11.30 -3.72
N ARG A 40 -5.34 -12.63 -3.52
CA ARG A 40 -4.33 -13.32 -2.70
C ARG A 40 -2.90 -12.84 -3.04
N PHE A 41 -2.62 -12.63 -4.32
CA PHE A 41 -1.32 -12.16 -4.80
C PHE A 41 -0.89 -10.76 -4.30
N LEU A 42 -1.84 -9.84 -4.09
CA LEU A 42 -1.56 -8.49 -3.57
C LEU A 42 -1.68 -8.42 -2.05
N GLN A 43 -2.41 -9.35 -1.46
CA GLN A 43 -2.67 -9.43 -0.02
C GLN A 43 -1.50 -10.03 0.76
N TRP A 44 -0.87 -11.10 0.25
CA TRP A 44 0.23 -11.77 0.95
C TRP A 44 1.42 -10.86 1.25
N PRO A 45 1.91 -10.01 0.32
CA PRO A 45 2.97 -9.06 0.64
C PRO A 45 2.62 -8.12 1.80
N LEU A 46 1.37 -7.63 1.85
CA LEU A 46 0.90 -6.74 2.93
C LEU A 46 0.78 -7.45 4.28
N ILE A 47 0.26 -8.69 4.28
CA ILE A 47 0.14 -9.50 5.50
C ILE A 47 1.52 -9.87 6.04
N ILE A 48 2.45 -10.30 5.18
CA ILE A 48 3.83 -10.64 5.59
C ILE A 48 4.49 -9.42 6.25
N ILE A 49 4.33 -8.23 5.66
CA ILE A 49 4.85 -6.98 6.24
C ILE A 49 4.20 -6.70 7.60
N GLY A 50 2.87 -6.71 7.69
CA GLY A 50 2.16 -6.44 8.94
C GLY A 50 2.52 -7.42 10.07
N VAL A 51 2.63 -8.71 9.76
CA VAL A 51 3.03 -9.74 10.73
C VAL A 51 4.48 -9.54 11.17
N SER A 52 5.40 -9.23 10.25
CA SER A 52 6.80 -8.98 10.59
C SER A 52 6.97 -7.80 11.56
N ILE A 53 6.22 -6.72 11.37
CA ILE A 53 6.23 -5.55 12.27
C ILE A 53 5.68 -5.96 13.64
N MET A 54 4.57 -6.71 13.68
CA MET A 54 3.95 -7.17 14.93
C MET A 54 4.90 -8.05 15.77
N VAL A 55 5.60 -9.00 15.15
CA VAL A 55 6.58 -9.86 15.84
C VAL A 55 7.70 -9.04 16.48
N VAL A 56 8.19 -8.01 15.80
CA VAL A 56 9.29 -7.20 16.31
C VAL A 56 8.85 -6.18 17.36
N SER A 57 7.64 -5.62 17.28
CA SER A 57 7.11 -4.80 18.38
C SER A 57 6.99 -5.61 19.68
N LEU A 58 6.61 -6.88 19.60
CA LEU A 58 6.56 -7.79 20.75
C LEU A 58 7.97 -8.12 21.28
N ALA A 59 8.93 -8.37 20.38
CA ALA A 59 10.32 -8.61 20.77
C ALA A 59 10.98 -7.37 21.39
N GLY A 60 10.68 -6.17 20.91
CA GLY A 60 11.15 -4.90 21.47
C GLY A 60 10.59 -4.61 22.86
N PHE A 61 9.34 -5.00 23.10
CA PHE A 61 8.75 -4.94 24.44
C PHE A 61 9.44 -5.91 25.41
N ALA A 62 9.67 -7.16 24.98
CA ALA A 62 10.41 -8.15 25.77
C ALA A 62 11.85 -7.72 26.07
N GLY A 63 12.53 -7.10 25.09
CA GLY A 63 13.89 -6.57 25.27
C GLY A 63 14.01 -5.40 26.23
N ALA A 64 12.95 -4.62 26.44
CA ALA A 64 12.91 -3.58 27.46
C ALA A 64 12.78 -4.14 28.89
N CYS A 65 12.15 -5.32 29.04
CA CYS A 65 11.92 -5.97 30.33
C CYS A 65 13.08 -6.88 30.76
N TYR A 66 13.72 -7.57 29.81
CA TYR A 66 14.83 -8.47 30.08
C TYR A 66 16.14 -7.80 29.70
N ARG A 67 16.92 -7.35 30.69
CA ARG A 67 18.27 -6.78 30.55
C ARG A 67 19.29 -7.88 30.16
N ASN A 68 19.03 -8.56 29.04
CA ASN A 68 19.86 -9.63 28.50
C ASN A 68 20.52 -9.13 27.21
N THR A 69 21.85 -9.05 27.23
CA THR A 69 22.69 -8.57 26.12
C THR A 69 22.50 -9.39 24.84
N PHE A 70 22.25 -10.70 24.95
CA PHE A 70 21.96 -11.56 23.79
C PHE A 70 20.63 -11.18 23.11
N LEU A 71 19.60 -10.88 23.91
CA LEU A 71 18.28 -10.53 23.42
C LEU A 71 18.27 -9.13 22.75
N MET A 72 19.04 -8.18 23.31
CA MET A 72 19.32 -6.89 22.67
C MET A 72 20.03 -7.03 21.32
N TYR A 73 21.02 -7.93 21.22
CA TYR A 73 21.73 -8.17 19.96
C TYR A 73 20.82 -8.77 18.88
N LEU A 74 20.00 -9.76 19.25
CA LEU A 74 18.99 -10.34 18.36
C LEU A 74 17.97 -9.29 17.90
N TYR A 75 17.52 -8.42 18.81
CA TYR A 75 16.61 -7.32 18.50
C TYR A 75 17.20 -6.34 17.47
N LEU A 76 18.47 -5.92 17.63
CA LEU A 76 19.13 -5.02 16.67
C LEU A 76 19.25 -5.63 15.27
N TRP A 77 19.61 -6.92 15.18
CA TRP A 77 19.68 -7.62 13.90
C TRP A 77 18.31 -7.78 13.25
N ALA A 78 17.29 -8.17 14.02
CA ALA A 78 15.92 -8.28 13.54
C ALA A 78 15.40 -6.93 13.00
N MET A 79 15.61 -5.84 13.76
CA MET A 79 15.25 -4.48 13.35
C MET A 79 15.95 -4.05 12.05
N PHE A 80 17.24 -4.36 11.89
CA PHE A 80 17.98 -4.06 10.66
C PHE A 80 17.37 -4.74 9.43
N PHE A 81 17.10 -6.06 9.51
CA PHE A 81 16.49 -6.80 8.40
C PHE A 81 15.10 -6.30 8.06
N ILE A 82 14.29 -5.90 9.05
CA ILE A 82 12.98 -5.30 8.81
C ILE A 82 13.11 -3.97 8.10
N ILE A 83 13.97 -3.06 8.58
CA ILE A 83 14.17 -1.76 7.91
C ILE A 83 14.61 -2.00 6.46
N ALA A 84 15.56 -2.90 6.21
CA ALA A 84 15.99 -3.26 4.86
C ALA A 84 14.83 -3.81 4.00
N ALA A 85 14.00 -4.70 4.55
CA ALA A 85 12.84 -5.25 3.85
C ALA A 85 11.78 -4.17 3.55
N LEU A 86 11.52 -3.25 4.48
CA LEU A 86 10.58 -2.15 4.27
C LEU A 86 11.09 -1.15 3.22
N VAL A 87 12.39 -0.82 3.24
CA VAL A 87 13.03 -0.01 2.18
C VAL A 87 12.87 -0.71 0.83
N GLY A 88 13.20 -2.00 0.75
CA GLY A 88 13.06 -2.80 -0.47
C GLY A 88 11.62 -2.82 -0.99
N PHE A 89 10.63 -2.97 -0.09
CA PHE A 89 9.23 -2.91 -0.45
C PHE A 89 8.81 -1.53 -0.99
N VAL A 90 9.26 -0.44 -0.38
CA VAL A 90 8.99 0.92 -0.88
C VAL A 90 9.55 1.09 -2.30
N ILE A 91 10.80 0.70 -2.53
CA ILE A 91 11.43 0.77 -3.86
C ILE A 91 10.63 -0.07 -4.85
N PHE A 92 10.34 -1.33 -4.52
CA PHE A 92 9.56 -2.22 -5.36
C PHE A 92 8.18 -1.62 -5.70
N ALA A 93 7.47 -1.10 -4.70
CA ALA A 93 6.17 -0.49 -4.87
C ALA A 93 6.21 0.72 -5.81
N TYR A 94 7.23 1.57 -5.73
CA TYR A 94 7.40 2.68 -6.67
C TYR A 94 7.74 2.20 -8.08
N VAL A 95 8.66 1.24 -8.23
CA VAL A 95 9.05 0.71 -9.54
C VAL A 95 7.86 0.08 -10.27
N VAL A 96 7.08 -0.75 -9.60
CA VAL A 96 5.93 -1.42 -10.21
C VAL A 96 4.72 -0.49 -10.41
N THR A 97 4.72 0.68 -9.77
CA THR A 97 3.64 1.68 -9.90
C THR A 97 4.07 2.94 -10.64
N ASP A 98 5.27 3.01 -11.21
CA ASP A 98 5.76 4.21 -11.91
C ASP A 98 4.92 4.51 -13.16
N LYS A 99 4.69 3.49 -13.98
CA LYS A 99 4.02 3.62 -15.29
C LYS A 99 2.49 3.58 -15.20
N GLY A 100 1.85 4.19 -16.20
CA GLY A 100 0.40 4.26 -16.36
C GLY A 100 -0.29 5.38 -15.59
N SER A 101 -1.07 6.18 -16.30
CA SER A 101 -1.98 7.17 -15.75
C SER A 101 -3.30 7.09 -16.51
N GLY A 102 -4.41 7.38 -15.85
CA GLY A 102 -5.69 7.50 -16.55
C GLY A 102 -5.67 8.69 -17.51
N ARG A 103 -6.14 8.48 -18.74
CA ARG A 103 -6.31 9.53 -19.74
C ARG A 103 -7.55 10.35 -19.42
N GLN A 104 -7.42 11.66 -19.38
CA GLN A 104 -8.58 12.56 -19.25
C GLN A 104 -9.30 12.59 -20.59
N VAL A 105 -10.62 12.47 -20.55
CA VAL A 105 -11.47 12.58 -21.74
C VAL A 105 -12.21 13.91 -21.68
N LEU A 106 -12.32 14.58 -22.82
CA LEU A 106 -13.03 15.85 -22.92
C LEU A 106 -14.49 15.68 -22.46
N ASN A 107 -15.02 16.64 -21.69
CA ASN A 107 -16.38 16.62 -21.14
C ASN A 107 -16.69 15.41 -20.23
N ARG A 108 -15.66 14.86 -19.57
CA ARG A 108 -15.80 13.78 -18.57
C ARG A 108 -14.97 14.13 -17.34
N ALA A 109 -15.56 14.00 -16.15
CA ALA A 109 -14.86 14.20 -14.87
C ALA A 109 -14.10 12.96 -14.40
N TYR A 110 -14.34 11.81 -15.02
CA TYR A 110 -13.63 10.57 -14.74
C TYR A 110 -12.57 10.28 -15.80
N PRO A 111 -11.42 9.72 -15.40
CA PRO A 111 -10.41 9.26 -16.34
C PRO A 111 -10.78 7.92 -16.98
N GLU A 112 -10.27 7.67 -18.18
CA GLU A 112 -10.28 6.37 -18.84
C GLU A 112 -8.92 5.68 -18.73
N TYR A 113 -8.91 4.36 -18.76
CA TYR A 113 -7.73 3.55 -18.52
C TYR A 113 -7.50 2.64 -19.71
N ARG A 114 -6.30 2.67 -20.27
CA ARG A 114 -5.89 1.78 -21.36
C ARG A 114 -4.74 0.92 -20.90
N LEU A 115 -4.78 -0.37 -21.23
CA LEU A 115 -3.77 -1.32 -20.77
C LEU A 115 -2.36 -0.94 -21.26
N GLN A 116 -2.27 -0.48 -22.50
CA GLN A 116 -1.06 0.04 -23.16
C GLN A 116 -0.37 1.22 -22.44
N ASP A 117 -1.05 1.94 -21.55
CA ASP A 117 -0.40 2.99 -20.74
C ASP A 117 0.37 2.39 -19.55
N TYR A 118 0.05 1.15 -19.17
CA TYR A 118 0.72 0.40 -18.11
C TYR A 118 1.77 -0.52 -18.74
N SER A 119 2.87 -0.71 -18.03
CA SER A 119 3.95 -1.59 -18.47
C SER A 119 4.66 -2.20 -17.28
N GLY A 120 5.27 -3.37 -17.49
CA GLY A 120 6.14 -4.04 -16.52
C GLY A 120 5.43 -5.18 -15.79
N TRP A 121 6.08 -5.68 -14.74
CA TRP A 121 5.68 -6.92 -14.09
C TRP A 121 4.23 -6.95 -13.60
N LEU A 122 3.71 -5.83 -13.08
CA LEU A 122 2.34 -5.79 -12.56
C LEU A 122 1.29 -5.93 -13.68
N GLU A 123 1.55 -5.30 -14.83
CA GLU A 123 0.68 -5.36 -16.00
C GLU A 123 0.64 -6.77 -16.57
N GLU A 124 1.79 -7.38 -16.82
CA GLU A 124 1.92 -8.77 -17.30
C GLU A 124 1.17 -9.75 -16.39
N ARG A 125 1.24 -9.50 -15.09
CA ARG A 125 0.61 -10.34 -14.07
C ARG A 125 -0.90 -10.24 -14.06
N VAL A 126 -1.47 -9.05 -14.28
CA VAL A 126 -2.92 -8.83 -14.39
C VAL A 126 -3.44 -9.25 -15.76
N ALA A 127 -2.65 -9.08 -16.82
CA ALA A 127 -3.01 -9.43 -18.18
C ALA A 127 -3.07 -10.95 -18.41
N SER A 128 -2.31 -11.73 -17.63
CA SER A 128 -2.30 -13.19 -17.71
C SER A 128 -3.67 -13.84 -17.46
N ASP A 129 -4.11 -14.70 -18.37
CA ASP A 129 -5.48 -15.26 -18.37
C ASP A 129 -5.82 -16.07 -17.11
N SER A 130 -4.85 -16.82 -16.58
CA SER A 130 -5.06 -17.68 -15.41
C SER A 130 -5.37 -16.87 -14.15
N TYR A 131 -4.78 -15.68 -14.02
CA TYR A 131 -5.02 -14.78 -12.91
C TYR A 131 -6.15 -13.82 -13.17
N TRP A 132 -6.28 -13.33 -14.41
CA TRP A 132 -7.39 -12.48 -14.81
C TRP A 132 -8.72 -13.16 -14.55
N ARG A 133 -8.87 -14.45 -14.85
CA ARG A 133 -10.10 -15.22 -14.58
C ARG A 133 -10.50 -15.20 -13.10
N LYS A 134 -9.54 -15.20 -12.17
CA LYS A 134 -9.83 -15.09 -10.72
C LYS A 134 -10.21 -13.65 -10.34
N ILE A 135 -9.49 -12.68 -10.90
CA ILE A 135 -9.73 -11.25 -10.65
C ILE A 135 -11.11 -10.82 -11.18
N SER A 136 -11.44 -11.16 -12.42
CA SER A 136 -12.70 -10.80 -13.06
C SER A 136 -13.90 -11.44 -12.37
N SER A 137 -13.80 -12.73 -11.99
CA SER A 137 -14.82 -13.41 -11.17
C SER A 137 -15.09 -12.64 -9.89
N CYS A 138 -14.04 -12.22 -9.19
CA CYS A 138 -14.23 -11.48 -7.96
C CYS A 138 -14.86 -10.09 -8.19
N ILE A 139 -14.45 -9.36 -9.22
CA ILE A 139 -15.03 -8.04 -9.52
C ILE A 139 -16.52 -8.20 -9.80
N ARG A 140 -16.91 -9.23 -10.55
CA ARG A 140 -18.31 -9.58 -10.78
C ARG A 140 -19.05 -9.90 -9.48
N ASP A 141 -18.50 -10.77 -8.64
CA ASP A 141 -19.11 -11.18 -7.37
C ASP A 141 -19.25 -10.03 -6.37
N SER A 142 -18.30 -9.08 -6.37
CA SER A 142 -18.32 -7.88 -5.53
C SER A 142 -19.50 -6.94 -5.83
N LYS A 143 -20.14 -7.14 -7.00
CA LYS A 143 -21.28 -6.37 -7.50
C LYS A 143 -20.98 -4.87 -7.60
N VAL A 144 -19.72 -4.50 -7.87
CA VAL A 144 -19.28 -3.09 -7.96
C VAL A 144 -20.01 -2.34 -9.08
N CYS A 145 -20.22 -2.97 -10.24
CA CYS A 145 -20.98 -2.37 -11.33
C CYS A 145 -22.46 -2.20 -10.99
N ARG A 146 -23.07 -3.22 -10.36
CA ARG A 146 -24.46 -3.12 -9.90
C ARG A 146 -24.66 -2.04 -8.82
N LYS A 147 -23.67 -1.82 -7.97
CA LYS A 147 -23.65 -0.74 -6.95
C LYS A 147 -23.37 0.64 -7.55
N MET A 148 -23.03 0.73 -8.84
CA MET A 148 -22.82 2.01 -9.53
C MET A 148 -24.14 2.71 -9.84
N GLY A 149 -25.19 1.92 -10.10
CA GLY A 149 -26.54 2.40 -10.37
C GLY A 149 -27.06 3.34 -9.28
N ARG A 150 -27.57 4.50 -9.69
CA ARG A 150 -28.25 5.48 -8.84
C ARG A 150 -29.55 5.86 -9.51
N SER A 151 -30.65 5.63 -8.81
CA SER A 151 -31.94 6.20 -9.18
C SER A 151 -32.28 7.34 -8.23
N PHE A 152 -32.70 8.46 -8.79
CA PHE A 152 -33.25 9.58 -8.04
C PHE A 152 -34.75 9.58 -8.27
N ASN A 153 -35.54 9.32 -7.22
CA ASN A 153 -37.00 9.28 -7.27
C ASN A 153 -37.58 8.35 -8.35
N GLY A 154 -36.93 7.21 -8.63
CA GLY A 154 -37.38 6.26 -9.65
C GLY A 154 -36.98 6.61 -11.09
N ILE A 155 -36.28 7.73 -11.29
CA ILE A 155 -35.79 8.18 -12.60
C ILE A 155 -34.30 7.83 -12.73
N PRO A 156 -33.85 7.29 -13.88
CA PRO A 156 -32.43 7.06 -14.16
C PRO A 156 -31.63 8.38 -14.15
N GLU A 157 -30.38 8.33 -13.68
CA GLU A 157 -29.44 9.46 -13.77
C GLU A 157 -29.25 9.89 -15.24
N SER A 158 -29.31 11.20 -15.51
CA SER A 158 -29.08 11.74 -16.86
C SER A 158 -27.62 11.60 -17.29
N ALA A 159 -27.38 11.57 -18.60
CA ALA A 159 -26.04 11.43 -19.16
C ALA A 159 -25.07 12.51 -18.67
N ASP A 160 -25.49 13.77 -18.63
CA ASP A 160 -24.64 14.89 -18.18
C ASP A 160 -24.21 14.75 -16.72
N MET A 161 -25.13 14.33 -15.84
CA MET A 161 -24.84 14.08 -14.42
C MET A 161 -23.86 12.92 -14.27
N PHE A 162 -24.06 11.86 -15.05
CA PHE A 162 -23.15 10.72 -15.10
C PHE A 162 -21.74 11.12 -15.55
N TYR A 163 -21.62 12.00 -16.54
CA TYR A 163 -20.34 12.48 -17.08
C TYR A 163 -19.54 13.33 -16.10
N LEU A 164 -20.22 14.01 -15.16
CA LEU A 164 -19.60 14.78 -14.09
C LEU A 164 -19.24 13.93 -12.86
N ARG A 165 -19.58 12.64 -12.86
CA ARG A 165 -19.37 11.76 -11.72
C ARG A 165 -17.90 11.37 -11.56
N LYS A 166 -17.45 11.34 -10.30
CA LYS A 166 -16.13 10.77 -9.94
C LYS A 166 -16.25 9.24 -9.85
N LEU A 167 -15.94 8.54 -10.93
CA LEU A 167 -15.90 7.09 -10.96
C LEU A 167 -14.59 6.55 -10.38
N SER A 168 -14.67 5.41 -9.69
CA SER A 168 -13.47 4.65 -9.33
C SER A 168 -12.86 3.99 -10.58
N PRO A 169 -11.55 3.67 -10.58
CA PRO A 169 -10.91 3.09 -11.75
C PRO A 169 -11.57 1.81 -12.28
N ILE A 170 -12.07 0.96 -11.37
CA ILE A 170 -12.81 -0.27 -11.71
C ILE A 170 -14.18 0.07 -12.32
N GLN A 171 -14.88 1.08 -11.78
CA GLN A 171 -16.17 1.50 -12.33
C GLN A 171 -16.04 2.04 -13.76
N SER A 172 -15.05 2.91 -14.01
CA SER A 172 -14.82 3.49 -15.33
C SER A 172 -14.27 2.49 -16.37
N GLY A 173 -13.56 1.45 -15.93
CA GLY A 173 -12.91 0.46 -16.81
C GLY A 173 -13.71 -0.81 -17.04
N CYS A 174 -14.52 -1.26 -16.08
CA CYS A 174 -15.24 -2.54 -16.16
C CYS A 174 -16.76 -2.40 -16.35
N CYS A 175 -17.34 -1.29 -15.89
CA CYS A 175 -18.80 -1.13 -15.79
C CYS A 175 -19.42 -0.27 -16.90
N LYS A 176 -18.60 0.31 -17.78
CA LYS A 176 -19.03 1.08 -18.94
C LYS A 176 -18.13 0.77 -20.14
N PRO A 177 -18.61 0.94 -21.38
CA PRO A 177 -17.76 0.85 -22.56
C PRO A 177 -16.77 2.04 -22.63
N PRO A 178 -15.66 1.89 -23.36
CA PRO A 178 -14.78 3.01 -23.69
C PRO A 178 -15.51 4.11 -24.46
N THR A 179 -15.20 5.38 -24.19
CA THR A 179 -15.90 6.51 -24.84
C THR A 179 -15.67 6.54 -26.36
N GLU A 180 -14.50 6.10 -26.82
CA GLU A 180 -14.16 6.02 -28.26
C GLU A 180 -15.00 5.01 -29.06
N CYS A 181 -15.75 4.14 -28.38
CA CYS A 181 -16.65 3.19 -29.02
C CYS A 181 -17.97 3.83 -29.50
N GLY A 182 -18.29 5.06 -29.08
CA GLY A 182 -19.46 5.79 -29.56
C GLY A 182 -20.82 5.23 -29.10
N TYR A 183 -20.84 4.49 -27.99
CA TYR A 183 -22.10 4.01 -27.43
C TYR A 183 -22.92 5.15 -26.81
N ILE A 184 -24.24 5.07 -26.96
CA ILE A 184 -25.20 6.02 -26.39
C ILE A 184 -25.58 5.56 -24.98
N TYR A 185 -25.48 6.51 -24.04
CA TYR A 185 -25.84 6.29 -22.65
C TYR A 185 -27.36 6.06 -22.51
N VAL A 186 -27.74 4.97 -21.83
CA VAL A 186 -29.13 4.70 -21.43
C VAL A 186 -29.22 4.72 -19.91
N ASN A 187 -28.37 3.94 -19.25
CA ASN A 187 -28.15 3.97 -17.82
C ASN A 187 -26.68 3.66 -17.50
N GLU A 188 -26.34 3.48 -16.23
CA GLU A 188 -24.96 3.34 -15.78
C GLU A 188 -24.22 2.13 -16.36
N THR A 189 -24.92 1.00 -16.56
CA THR A 189 -24.34 -0.27 -17.06
C THR A 189 -24.95 -0.75 -18.39
N ILE A 190 -25.88 0.01 -18.97
CA ILE A 190 -26.56 -0.29 -20.23
C ILE A 190 -26.31 0.86 -21.20
N TRP A 191 -25.74 0.47 -22.33
CA TRP A 191 -25.31 1.37 -23.39
C TRP A 191 -25.73 0.80 -24.74
N ASN A 192 -26.39 1.62 -25.55
CA ASN A 192 -26.88 1.20 -26.87
C ASN A 192 -25.88 1.59 -27.96
N SER A 193 -25.80 0.81 -29.04
CA SER A 193 -24.96 1.16 -30.19
C SER A 193 -25.50 2.44 -30.85
N GLY A 194 -24.62 3.41 -31.10
CA GLY A 194 -25.01 4.67 -31.74
C GLY A 194 -25.19 4.61 -33.26
N GLY A 195 -25.29 3.41 -33.84
CA GLY A 195 -25.42 3.19 -35.29
C GLY A 195 -24.19 3.57 -36.14
N GLY A 196 -23.12 4.11 -35.53
CA GLY A 196 -21.86 4.47 -36.20
C GLY A 196 -20.81 3.36 -36.19
N LEU A 197 -19.66 3.63 -36.81
CA LEU A 197 -18.52 2.72 -36.80
C LEU A 197 -18.08 2.44 -35.36
N VAL A 198 -18.01 1.15 -35.02
CA VAL A 198 -17.41 0.69 -33.77
C VAL A 198 -15.93 1.12 -33.80
N GLY A 199 -15.49 1.86 -32.77
CA GLY A 199 -14.12 2.35 -32.70
C GLY A 199 -13.09 1.23 -32.88
N THR A 200 -11.85 1.57 -33.25
CA THR A 200 -10.77 0.59 -33.51
C THR A 200 -10.29 -0.16 -32.27
N ASN A 201 -10.82 0.16 -31.09
CA ASN A 201 -10.47 -0.51 -29.84
C ASN A 201 -11.18 -1.87 -29.77
N PRO A 202 -10.44 -2.99 -29.57
CA PRO A 202 -11.03 -4.32 -29.45
C PRO A 202 -12.04 -4.43 -28.29
N ASP A 203 -11.94 -3.59 -27.27
CA ASP A 203 -12.88 -3.55 -26.15
C ASP A 203 -14.29 -3.13 -26.57
N CYS A 204 -14.44 -2.40 -27.69
CA CYS A 204 -15.75 -2.01 -28.19
C CYS A 204 -16.60 -3.22 -28.60
N VAL A 205 -15.97 -4.28 -29.12
CA VAL A 205 -16.65 -5.51 -29.51
C VAL A 205 -16.85 -6.45 -28.31
N ARG A 206 -16.00 -6.32 -27.28
CA ARG A 206 -16.07 -7.14 -26.06
C ARG A 206 -17.10 -6.64 -25.05
N TRP A 207 -17.59 -5.40 -25.19
CA TRP A 207 -18.62 -4.85 -24.32
C TRP A 207 -19.95 -5.58 -24.49
N SER A 208 -20.62 -5.90 -23.38
CA SER A 208 -21.95 -6.50 -23.35
C SER A 208 -22.84 -5.80 -22.31
N ASN A 209 -24.13 -5.68 -22.59
CA ASN A 209 -25.12 -5.18 -21.60
C ASN A 209 -25.58 -6.28 -20.61
N ASP A 210 -25.14 -7.53 -20.81
CA ASP A 210 -25.32 -8.61 -19.85
C ASP A 210 -24.54 -8.30 -18.57
N GLN A 211 -25.24 -8.25 -17.43
CA GLN A 211 -24.67 -7.88 -16.14
C GLN A 211 -23.62 -8.88 -15.63
N GLU A 212 -23.64 -10.12 -16.13
CA GLU A 212 -22.65 -11.16 -15.82
C GLU A 212 -21.39 -11.08 -16.69
N GLN A 213 -21.42 -10.31 -17.79
CA GLN A 213 -20.32 -10.18 -18.75
C GLN A 213 -19.70 -8.78 -18.76
N LEU A 214 -20.52 -7.72 -18.89
CA LEU A 214 -20.12 -6.31 -18.97
C LEU A 214 -18.82 -6.13 -19.77
N CYS A 215 -17.86 -5.35 -19.26
CA CYS A 215 -16.51 -5.27 -19.79
C CYS A 215 -15.50 -6.10 -18.97
N TYR A 216 -15.93 -7.17 -18.28
CA TYR A 216 -15.01 -7.97 -17.45
C TYR A 216 -13.93 -8.69 -18.28
N GLY A 217 -14.11 -8.84 -19.59
CA GLY A 217 -13.10 -9.34 -20.52
C GLY A 217 -12.25 -8.27 -21.22
N CYS A 218 -12.50 -6.99 -20.95
CA CYS A 218 -11.85 -5.88 -21.65
C CYS A 218 -10.47 -5.54 -21.08
N ASP A 219 -9.60 -5.02 -21.93
CA ASP A 219 -8.29 -4.51 -21.55
C ASP A 219 -8.44 -3.20 -20.73
N SER A 220 -9.49 -2.43 -20.99
CA SER A 220 -9.90 -1.28 -20.18
C SER A 220 -10.24 -1.66 -18.72
N CYS A 221 -10.82 -2.85 -18.51
CA CYS A 221 -11.10 -3.36 -17.16
C CYS A 221 -9.82 -3.81 -16.47
N LYS A 222 -8.92 -4.51 -17.17
CA LYS A 222 -7.58 -4.85 -16.67
C LYS A 222 -6.81 -3.59 -16.26
N ALA A 223 -6.84 -2.55 -17.11
CA ALA A 223 -6.23 -1.26 -16.84
C ALA A 223 -6.86 -0.54 -15.64
N GLY A 224 -8.20 -0.60 -15.50
CA GLY A 224 -8.92 -0.09 -14.33
C GLY A 224 -8.51 -0.78 -13.02
N VAL A 225 -8.26 -2.10 -13.06
CA VAL A 225 -7.71 -2.84 -11.92
C VAL A 225 -6.29 -2.35 -11.61
N LEU A 226 -5.40 -2.29 -12.60
CA LEU A 226 -4.02 -1.81 -12.43
C LEU A 226 -3.97 -0.41 -11.80
N ALA A 227 -4.81 0.51 -12.28
CA ALA A 227 -4.96 1.85 -11.72
C ALA A 227 -5.42 1.84 -10.26
N SER A 228 -6.39 0.99 -9.92
CA SER A 228 -6.88 0.82 -8.55
C SER A 228 -5.79 0.28 -7.61
N LEU A 229 -5.02 -0.69 -8.08
CA LEU A 229 -3.90 -1.28 -7.36
C LEU A 229 -2.79 -0.24 -7.15
N LYS A 230 -2.37 0.47 -8.20
CA LYS A 230 -1.42 1.58 -8.13
C LYS A 230 -1.81 2.62 -7.08
N LYS A 231 -3.08 3.06 -7.09
CA LYS A 231 -3.58 4.03 -6.10
C LYS A 231 -3.50 3.49 -4.68
N SER A 232 -3.84 2.22 -4.47
CA SER A 232 -3.80 1.57 -3.16
C SER A 232 -2.37 1.37 -2.66
N TRP A 233 -1.46 0.91 -3.54
CA TRP A 233 -0.05 0.71 -3.26
C TRP A 233 0.66 2.02 -2.91
N ARG A 234 0.33 3.12 -3.59
CA ARG A 234 0.88 4.44 -3.25
C ARG A 234 0.44 4.90 -1.86
N LYS A 235 -0.83 4.69 -1.48
CA LYS A 235 -1.31 4.98 -0.12
C LYS A 235 -0.58 4.16 0.93
N VAL A 236 -0.43 2.86 0.70
CA VAL A 236 0.31 1.98 1.61
C VAL A 236 1.78 2.41 1.71
N SER A 237 2.42 2.72 0.59
CA SER A 237 3.82 3.15 0.56
C SER A 237 4.04 4.44 1.37
N VAL A 238 3.12 5.41 1.29
CA VAL A 238 3.17 6.62 2.12
C VAL A 238 3.07 6.30 3.61
N ILE A 239 2.14 5.42 4.00
CA ILE A 239 2.03 4.97 5.40
C ILE A 239 3.31 4.24 5.83
N ASN A 240 3.87 3.40 4.96
CA ASN A 240 5.10 2.65 5.22
C ASN A 240 6.31 3.58 5.42
N ILE A 241 6.42 4.68 4.65
CA ILE A 241 7.50 5.67 4.83
C ILE A 241 7.44 6.29 6.23
N ILE A 242 6.25 6.62 6.75
CA ILE A 242 6.10 7.17 8.10
C ILE A 242 6.59 6.16 9.15
N ILE A 243 6.23 4.89 8.99
CA ILE A 243 6.65 3.81 9.92
C ILE A 243 8.16 3.60 9.84
N LEU A 244 8.73 3.63 8.65
CA LEU A 244 10.17 3.50 8.44
C LEU A 244 10.95 4.59 9.19
N ILE A 245 10.48 5.84 9.16
CA ILE A 245 11.09 6.94 9.93
C ILE A 245 11.07 6.63 11.44
N ILE A 246 9.93 6.18 11.96
CA ILE A 246 9.78 5.82 13.38
C ILE A 246 10.72 4.66 13.75
N LEU A 247 10.79 3.63 12.91
CA LEU A 247 11.66 2.47 13.13
C LEU A 247 13.15 2.85 13.09
N VAL A 248 13.56 3.75 12.20
CA VAL A 248 14.94 4.26 12.14
C VAL A 248 15.29 5.04 13.42
N ILE A 249 14.39 5.90 13.92
CA ILE A 249 14.61 6.60 15.19
C ILE A 249 14.73 5.59 16.34
N ALA A 250 13.82 4.62 16.41
CA ALA A 250 13.86 3.56 17.42
C ALA A 250 15.16 2.74 17.34
N TYR A 251 15.65 2.45 16.13
CA TYR A 251 16.90 1.74 15.90
C TYR A 251 18.12 2.53 16.40
N VAL A 252 18.20 3.83 16.12
CA VAL A 252 19.28 4.71 16.62
C VAL A 252 19.26 4.79 18.15
N VAL A 253 18.08 4.93 18.76
CA VAL A 253 17.93 4.94 20.23
C VAL A 253 18.34 3.58 20.82
N ALA A 254 17.96 2.47 20.20
CA ALA A 254 18.34 1.13 20.65
C ALA A 254 19.85 0.90 20.60
N ILE A 255 20.53 1.36 19.53
CA ILE A 255 21.99 1.35 19.45
C ILE A 255 22.60 2.20 20.57
N GLY A 256 22.06 3.39 20.82
CA GLY A 256 22.52 4.26 21.89
C GLY A 256 22.38 3.62 23.28
N ALA A 257 21.24 2.99 23.55
CA ALA A 257 21.00 2.25 24.79
C ALA A 257 21.97 1.06 24.95
N PHE A 258 22.16 0.28 23.87
CA PHE A 258 23.07 -0.86 23.85
C PHE A 258 24.54 -0.44 24.08
N ARG A 259 25.00 0.64 23.44
CA ARG A 259 26.34 1.18 23.64
C ARG A 259 26.57 1.66 25.08
N ASN A 260 25.56 2.28 25.70
CA ASN A 260 25.66 2.74 27.08
C ASN A 260 25.68 1.57 28.08
N ASP A 261 24.90 0.52 27.88
CA ASP A 261 24.93 -0.67 28.74
C ASP A 261 26.29 -1.38 28.64
N LYS A 262 26.83 -1.53 27.42
CA LYS A 262 28.17 -2.10 27.21
C LYS A 262 29.29 -1.25 27.83
N ARG A 263 29.15 0.08 27.84
CA ARG A 263 30.10 0.97 28.55
C ARG A 263 30.08 0.77 30.07
N MET A 264 28.91 0.46 30.63
CA MET A 264 28.78 0.22 32.08
C MET A 264 29.31 -1.16 32.49
N ASP A 265 29.13 -2.18 31.66
CA ASP A 265 29.69 -3.52 31.92
C ASP A 265 31.22 -3.58 31.74
N ASN A 266 31.81 -2.64 30.98
CA ASN A 266 33.24 -2.63 30.67
C ASN A 266 34.12 -1.88 31.71
N ASP A 267 33.56 -1.34 32.80
CA ASP A 267 34.32 -0.57 33.83
C ASP A 267 35.34 0.42 33.25
N GLU A 268 35.03 1.10 32.13
CA GLU A 268 35.89 2.19 31.67
C GLU A 268 35.76 3.37 32.65
N PRO A 269 36.85 3.78 33.32
CA PRO A 269 36.80 4.81 34.34
C PRO A 269 36.22 6.08 33.72
N TYR A 270 35.20 6.61 34.40
CA TYR A 270 34.60 7.91 34.14
C TYR A 270 35.73 8.90 33.84
N GLY A 271 35.71 9.47 32.63
CA GLY A 271 36.82 10.23 32.08
C GLY A 271 37.56 11.00 33.16
N GLU A 272 38.83 10.61 33.38
CA GLU A 272 39.75 11.40 34.18
C GLU A 272 39.74 12.79 33.54
N THR A 273 39.05 13.70 34.21
CA THR A 273 39.33 15.13 34.05
C THR A 273 40.83 15.23 34.22
N ARG A 274 41.52 15.59 33.14
CA ARG A 274 42.95 15.86 33.14
C ARG A 274 43.18 17.05 34.07
N MET A 275 43.28 16.79 35.36
CA MET A 275 43.81 17.74 36.32
C MET A 275 45.30 17.81 36.03
N GLU A 276 45.71 18.83 35.27
CA GLU A 276 47.07 19.32 35.33
C GLU A 276 47.34 19.72 36.79
N LYS A 277 48.00 18.83 37.54
CA LYS A 277 48.62 19.18 38.81
C LYS A 277 49.69 20.23 38.49
N ALA A 278 49.36 21.50 38.67
CA ALA A 278 50.35 22.55 38.81
C ALA A 278 51.28 22.16 39.97
N HIS A 279 52.50 21.79 39.64
CA HIS A 279 53.54 21.43 40.60
C HIS A 279 53.97 22.72 41.33
N PRO A 280 53.84 22.83 42.66
CA PRO A 280 54.37 23.99 43.35
C PRO A 280 55.90 23.87 43.38
N SER A 281 56.58 24.78 42.68
CA SER A 281 58.03 24.96 42.79
C SER A 281 58.35 25.49 44.20
N ARG A 282 58.87 24.60 45.04
CA ARG A 282 59.42 24.93 46.35
C ARG A 282 60.79 25.59 46.12
N ILE A 283 60.83 26.92 46.12
CA ILE A 283 62.10 27.65 46.08
C ILE A 283 62.57 27.81 47.54
N HIS A 284 63.63 27.08 47.88
CA HIS A 284 64.49 27.34 49.04
C HIS A 284 65.81 27.89 48.50
N PHE A 285 66.11 29.16 48.77
CA PHE A 285 67.31 29.66 49.46
C PHE A 285 67.24 31.19 49.53
#